data_AF-A0A1C0ZUW5-F1
#
_entry.id   AF-A0A1C0ZUW5-F1
#
_cell.length_a   1.000
_cell.length_b   1.000
_cell.length_c   1.000
_cell.angle_alpha   90.00
_cell.angle_beta   90.00
_cell.angle_gamma   90.00
#
_symmetry.space_group_name_H-M   'P 1'
#
loop_
_entity.id
_entity.type
_entity.pdbx_description
1 polymer ?
#
loop_
_entity_poly.entity_id
_entity_poly.type
_entity_poly.pdbx_seq_one_letter_code
_entity_poly.pdbx_strand_id
1 'polypeptide(L)'
;MPKFIRSKTVFYVFLVAAILWMAVIYMKSAQTYQQQSLKPFLESKLSVTQLKEHFPHVEFTYDKQVVSWKDPINFIEFLIRKAGHVSEYAMLALLWSIALLMKPVRLSIALCSSFLISVLYAMTDEWHQTFVKDRTGHPIDVVMDSVGILGAILLIWLVVVIRKRLKARRIN
;
A
#
# COMPACT_ATOMS: atom_id res chain seq x y z
N MET A 1 -25.70 -5.42 -15.59
CA MET A 1 -24.31 -5.27 -15.06
C MET A 1 -23.35 -5.29 -16.24
N PRO A 2 -22.29 -4.44 -16.30
CA PRO A 2 -21.22 -4.66 -17.26
C PRO A 2 -20.69 -6.06 -16.97
N LYS A 3 -20.88 -6.97 -17.92
CA LYS A 3 -20.26 -8.28 -17.84
C LYS A 3 -18.77 -7.98 -17.95
N PHE A 4 -18.05 -7.93 -16.82
CA PHE A 4 -16.60 -8.12 -16.89
C PHE A 4 -16.39 -9.35 -17.76
N ILE A 5 -15.48 -9.25 -18.72
CA ILE A 5 -15.15 -10.38 -19.58
C ILE A 5 -14.59 -11.44 -18.63
N ARG A 6 -15.45 -12.41 -18.29
CA ARG A 6 -15.13 -13.45 -17.32
C ARG A 6 -14.05 -14.30 -17.96
N SER A 7 -12.84 -14.24 -17.41
CA SER A 7 -11.71 -15.00 -17.92
C SER A 7 -11.06 -15.75 -16.77
N LYS A 8 -11.09 -17.08 -16.86
CA LYS A 8 -10.39 -17.95 -15.91
C LYS A 8 -8.89 -17.68 -15.95
N THR A 9 -8.34 -17.46 -17.15
CA THR A 9 -6.92 -17.14 -17.32
C THR A 9 -6.55 -15.85 -16.59
N VAL A 10 -7.31 -14.77 -16.81
CA VAL A 10 -7.07 -13.48 -16.12
C VAL A 10 -7.22 -13.64 -14.60
N PHE A 11 -8.22 -14.39 -14.14
CA PHE A 11 -8.36 -14.70 -12.71
C PHE A 11 -7.09 -15.33 -12.13
N TYR A 12 -6.58 -16.41 -12.75
CA TYR A 12 -5.41 -17.10 -12.23
C TYR A 12 -4.12 -16.27 -12.34
N VAL A 13 -3.96 -15.49 -13.41
CA VAL A 13 -2.82 -14.57 -13.56
C VAL A 13 -2.77 -13.57 -12.41
N PHE A 14 -3.88 -12.89 -12.13
CA PHE A 14 -3.92 -11.89 -11.06
C PHE A 14 -3.92 -12.51 -9.66
N LEU A 15 -4.48 -13.72 -9.50
CA LEU A 15 -4.37 -14.47 -8.24
C LEU A 15 -2.91 -14.82 -7.93
N VAL A 16 -2.19 -15.38 -8.91
CA VAL A 16 -0.77 -15.70 -8.75
C VAL A 16 0.04 -14.42 -8.51
N ALA A 17 -0.24 -13.34 -9.26
CA ALA A 17 0.41 -12.06 -9.03
C ALA A 17 0.18 -11.53 -7.60
N ALA A 18 -1.05 -11.63 -7.06
CA ALA A 18 -1.36 -11.22 -5.69
C ALA A 18 -0.56 -12.05 -4.67
N ILE A 19 -0.48 -13.38 -4.86
CA ILE A 19 0.29 -14.28 -3.98
C ILE A 19 1.79 -13.98 -4.05
N LEU A 20 2.34 -13.76 -5.25
CA LEU A 20 3.74 -13.37 -5.42
C LEU A 20 4.02 -12.01 -4.77
N TRP A 21 3.07 -11.08 -4.86
CA TRP A 21 3.20 -9.77 -4.22
C TRP A 21 3.16 -9.87 -2.69
N MET A 22 2.31 -10.75 -2.13
CA MET A 22 2.36 -11.08 -0.70
C MET A 22 3.74 -11.61 -0.31
N ALA A 23 4.33 -12.51 -1.09
CA ALA A 23 5.68 -13.01 -0.84
C ALA A 23 6.74 -11.88 -0.87
N VAL A 24 6.63 -10.93 -1.80
CA VAL A 24 7.51 -9.74 -1.84
C VAL A 24 7.38 -8.91 -0.56
N ILE A 25 6.15 -8.60 -0.13
CA ILE A 25 5.90 -7.86 1.11
C ILE A 25 6.50 -8.61 2.30
N TYR A 26 6.26 -9.92 2.41
CA TYR A 26 6.79 -10.76 3.48
C TYR A 26 8.33 -10.75 3.51
N MET A 27 8.98 -10.90 2.35
CA MET A 27 10.44 -10.85 2.25
C MET A 27 11.00 -9.50 2.70
N LYS A 28 10.33 -8.39 2.37
CA LYS A 28 10.71 -7.05 2.85
C LYS A 28 10.47 -6.87 4.34
N SER A 29 9.38 -7.42 4.85
CA SER A 29 9.01 -7.39 6.26
C SER A 29 10.00 -8.16 7.15
N ALA A 30 10.54 -9.26 6.63
CA ALA A 30 11.55 -10.07 7.31
C ALA A 30 12.94 -9.40 7.43
N GLN A 31 13.20 -8.30 6.72
CA GLN A 31 14.46 -7.55 6.81
C GLN A 31 14.52 -6.71 8.09
N THR A 32 15.69 -6.56 8.70
CA THR A 32 15.85 -5.68 9.87
C THR A 32 15.74 -4.20 9.50
N TYR A 33 15.52 -3.33 10.49
CA TYR A 33 15.49 -1.87 10.25
C TYR A 33 16.76 -1.37 9.54
N GLN A 34 17.93 -1.88 9.94
CA GLN A 34 19.22 -1.50 9.35
C GLN A 34 19.33 -1.90 7.87
N GLN A 35 18.81 -3.08 7.51
CA GLN A 35 18.83 -3.57 6.12
C GLN A 35 17.87 -2.81 5.22
N GLN A 36 16.73 -2.37 5.76
CA GLN A 36 15.73 -1.59 5.03
C GLN A 36 16.05 -0.09 5.01
N SER A 37 16.99 0.38 5.84
CA SER A 37 17.23 1.81 6.02
C SER A 37 17.79 2.47 4.77
N LEU A 38 17.22 3.61 4.42
CA LEU A 38 17.66 4.45 3.31
C LEU A 38 18.62 5.55 3.76
N LYS A 39 18.89 5.70 5.07
CA LYS A 39 19.76 6.76 5.60
C LYS A 39 21.13 6.80 4.92
N PRO A 40 21.88 5.67 4.78
CA PRO A 40 23.21 5.73 4.17
C PRO A 40 23.17 6.24 2.72
N PHE A 41 22.12 5.88 1.98
CA PHE A 41 21.91 6.35 0.62
C PHE A 41 21.56 7.84 0.59
N LEU A 42 20.64 8.30 1.44
CA LEU A 42 20.22 9.69 1.51
C LEU A 42 21.36 10.60 1.95
N GLU A 43 22.14 10.22 2.96
CA GLU A 43 23.32 10.96 3.42
C GLU A 43 24.40 11.06 2.34
N SER A 44 24.54 10.05 1.48
CA SER A 44 25.49 10.09 0.36
C SER A 44 25.09 11.05 -0.77
N LYS A 45 23.80 11.40 -0.87
CA LYS A 45 23.24 12.21 -1.96
C LYS A 45 22.81 13.61 -1.54
N LEU A 46 22.52 13.82 -0.26
CA LEU A 46 21.91 15.04 0.25
C LEU A 46 22.80 15.70 1.30
N SER A 47 23.16 16.97 1.06
CA SER A 47 23.82 17.80 2.07
C SER A 47 22.81 18.29 3.10
N VAL A 48 22.89 17.74 4.32
CA VAL A 48 21.98 18.08 5.45
C VAL A 48 21.92 19.59 5.72
N THR A 49 23.03 20.30 5.53
CA THR A 49 23.13 21.76 5.68
C THR A 49 22.25 22.52 4.69
N GLN A 50 22.22 22.12 3.41
CA GLN A 50 21.38 22.75 2.38
C GLN A 50 19.90 22.45 2.59
N LEU A 51 19.59 21.23 3.05
CA LEU A 51 18.21 20.83 3.34
C LEU A 51 17.61 21.69 4.45
N LYS A 52 18.35 21.97 5.54
CA LYS A 52 17.83 22.74 6.68
C LYS A 52 17.38 24.16 6.34
N GLU A 53 18.00 24.79 5.34
CA GLU A 53 17.64 26.17 4.95
C GLU A 53 16.30 26.25 4.20
N HIS A 54 15.92 25.19 3.48
CA HIS A 54 14.72 25.17 2.64
C HIS A 54 13.68 24.16 3.12
N PHE A 55 13.96 23.43 4.21
CA PHE A 55 13.03 22.42 4.70
C PHE A 55 11.80 23.08 5.31
N PRO A 56 10.59 22.59 4.99
CA PRO A 56 9.39 23.07 5.66
C PRO A 56 9.48 22.74 7.16
N HIS A 57 9.18 23.71 8.02
CA HIS A 57 9.30 23.61 9.48
C HIS A 57 8.15 22.79 10.09
N VAL A 58 8.01 21.55 9.64
CA VAL A 58 6.95 20.63 10.04
C VAL A 58 7.47 19.65 11.07
N GLU A 59 6.69 19.47 12.13
CA GLU A 59 6.97 18.52 13.20
C GLU A 59 5.65 17.88 13.64
N PHE A 60 5.65 16.56 13.80
CA PHE A 60 4.49 15.82 14.30
C PHE A 60 4.94 14.59 15.09
N THR A 61 4.04 14.09 15.93
CA THR A 61 4.28 12.86 16.70
C THR A 61 3.63 11.68 15.98
N TYR A 62 4.41 10.63 15.73
CA TYR A 62 3.98 9.37 15.15
C TYR A 62 4.36 8.21 16.07
N ASP A 63 3.38 7.49 16.58
CA ASP A 63 3.55 6.43 17.59
C ASP A 63 4.56 6.76 18.69
N LYS A 64 4.33 7.90 19.37
CA LYS A 64 5.18 8.45 20.45
C LYS A 64 6.58 8.90 20.02
N GLN A 65 6.96 8.77 18.74
CA GLN A 65 8.19 9.31 18.18
C GLN A 65 7.94 10.65 17.51
N VAL A 66 8.82 11.61 17.73
CA VAL A 66 8.73 12.92 17.08
C VAL A 66 9.45 12.86 15.73
N VAL A 67 8.70 13.07 14.65
CA VAL A 67 9.22 13.23 13.30
C VAL A 67 9.30 14.73 13.03
N SER A 68 10.52 15.27 12.99
CA SER A 68 10.78 16.71 12.93
C SER A 68 11.69 17.06 11.76
N TRP A 69 11.42 18.21 11.15
CA TRP A 69 12.29 18.85 10.15
C TRP A 69 13.73 19.06 10.64
N LYS A 70 13.98 19.06 11.96
CA LYS A 70 15.32 19.19 12.55
C LYS A 70 16.26 18.05 12.15
N ASP A 71 15.70 16.89 11.79
CA ASP A 71 16.38 15.74 11.21
C ASP A 71 15.80 15.44 9.81
N PRO A 72 16.21 16.19 8.77
CA PRO A 72 15.64 16.07 7.42
C PRO A 72 15.80 14.68 6.82
N ILE A 73 16.91 13.98 7.11
CA ILE A 73 17.18 12.66 6.54
C ILE A 73 16.19 11.64 7.08
N ASN A 74 16.01 11.60 8.40
CA ASN A 74 15.02 10.72 9.04
C ASN A 74 13.59 11.08 8.63
N PHE A 75 13.28 12.38 8.52
CA PHE A 75 11.99 12.85 8.03
C PHE A 75 11.68 12.35 6.61
N ILE A 76 12.63 12.50 5.68
CA ILE A 76 12.49 12.03 4.30
C ILE A 76 12.39 10.50 4.25
N GLU A 77 13.25 9.78 4.96
CA GLU A 77 13.20 8.32 5.03
C GLU A 77 11.85 7.84 5.58
N PHE A 78 11.37 8.45 6.65
CA PHE A 78 10.06 8.13 7.22
C PHE A 78 8.96 8.28 6.17
N LEU A 79 8.92 9.40 5.44
CA LEU A 79 7.93 9.62 4.38
C LEU A 79 8.05 8.61 3.25
N ILE A 80 9.26 8.33 2.75
CA ILE A 80 9.48 7.36 1.68
C ILE A 80 9.04 5.97 2.11
N ARG A 81 9.39 5.55 3.33
CA ARG A 81 9.00 4.24 3.87
C ARG A 81 7.47 4.14 3.99
N LYS A 82 6.82 5.13 4.62
CA LYS A 82 5.36 5.11 4.77
C LYS A 82 4.63 5.16 3.42
N ALA A 83 5.11 5.95 2.47
CA ALA A 83 4.57 5.95 1.11
C ALA A 83 4.76 4.60 0.40
N GLY A 84 5.90 3.94 0.62
CA GLY A 84 6.18 2.59 0.14
C GLY A 84 5.18 1.56 0.65
N HIS A 85 4.99 1.48 1.98
CA HIS A 85 4.03 0.57 2.60
C HIS A 85 2.59 0.81 2.09
N VAL A 86 2.13 2.07 2.10
CA VAL A 86 0.82 2.44 1.55
C VAL A 86 0.65 1.99 0.09
N SER A 87 1.70 2.13 -0.72
CA SER A 87 1.69 1.71 -2.13
C SER A 87 1.68 0.19 -2.30
N GLU A 88 2.39 -0.54 -1.45
CA GLU A 88 2.44 -2.01 -1.46
C GLU A 88 1.07 -2.62 -1.18
N TYR A 89 0.38 -2.13 -0.15
CA TYR A 89 -0.95 -2.61 0.20
C TYR A 89 -2.04 -2.11 -0.76
N ALA A 90 -1.89 -0.90 -1.33
CA ALA A 90 -2.73 -0.45 -2.44
C ALA A 90 -2.61 -1.38 -3.66
N MET A 91 -1.38 -1.78 -4.03
CA MET A 91 -1.14 -2.73 -5.12
C MET A 91 -1.73 -4.10 -4.80
N LEU A 92 -1.55 -4.60 -3.57
CA LEU A 92 -2.15 -5.87 -3.14
C LEU A 92 -3.68 -5.86 -3.30
N ALA A 93 -4.33 -4.79 -2.82
CA ALA A 93 -5.77 -4.61 -2.92
C ALA A 93 -6.25 -4.50 -4.38
N LEU A 94 -5.46 -3.87 -5.24
CA LEU A 94 -5.72 -3.77 -6.68
C LEU A 94 -5.67 -5.16 -7.34
N LEU A 95 -4.63 -5.95 -7.07
CA LEU A 95 -4.47 -7.31 -7.62
C LEU A 95 -5.63 -8.22 -7.19
N TRP A 96 -5.98 -8.21 -5.90
CA TRP A 96 -7.15 -8.94 -5.40
C TRP A 96 -8.45 -8.49 -6.05
N SER A 97 -8.64 -7.17 -6.20
CA SER A 97 -9.84 -6.62 -6.83
C SER A 97 -9.99 -7.08 -8.27
N ILE A 98 -8.91 -7.01 -9.06
CA ILE A 98 -8.93 -7.45 -10.46
C ILE A 98 -9.20 -8.95 -10.56
N ALA A 99 -8.54 -9.78 -9.73
CA ALA A 99 -8.78 -11.21 -9.69
C ALA A 99 -10.25 -11.52 -9.38
N LEU A 100 -10.78 -11.01 -8.26
CA LEU A 100 -12.14 -11.32 -7.82
C LEU A 100 -13.22 -10.81 -8.77
N LEU A 101 -12.97 -9.72 -9.50
CA LEU A 101 -13.90 -9.22 -10.52
C LEU A 101 -14.01 -10.14 -11.76
N MET A 102 -13.08 -11.08 -11.96
CA MET A 102 -13.19 -12.10 -13.02
C MET A 102 -14.14 -13.24 -12.64
N LYS A 103 -14.53 -13.36 -11.37
CA LYS A 103 -15.51 -14.35 -10.88
C LYS A 103 -16.95 -13.82 -11.02
N PRO A 104 -17.97 -14.71 -11.03
CA PRO A 104 -19.36 -14.32 -11.13
C PRO A 104 -19.92 -13.77 -9.80
N VAL A 105 -19.23 -12.81 -9.18
CA VAL A 105 -19.62 -12.17 -7.91
C VAL A 105 -20.05 -10.72 -8.13
N ARG A 106 -20.79 -10.16 -7.16
CA ARG A 106 -21.16 -8.73 -7.19
C ARG A 106 -19.93 -7.86 -7.00
N LEU A 107 -19.89 -6.68 -7.64
CA LEU A 107 -18.81 -5.69 -7.48
C LEU A 107 -18.54 -5.39 -5.99
N SER A 108 -19.59 -5.17 -5.20
CA SER A 108 -19.45 -4.91 -3.76
C SER A 108 -18.79 -6.05 -3.01
N ILE A 109 -19.12 -7.30 -3.33
CA ILE A 109 -18.53 -8.49 -2.71
C ILE A 109 -17.05 -8.61 -3.09
N ALA A 110 -16.70 -8.43 -4.37
CA ALA A 110 -15.32 -8.47 -4.82
C ALA A 110 -14.45 -7.41 -4.13
N LEU A 111 -14.95 -6.17 -4.07
CA LEU A 111 -14.22 -5.06 -3.44
C LEU A 111 -14.12 -5.21 -1.92
N CYS A 112 -15.21 -5.59 -1.26
CA CYS A 112 -15.21 -5.84 0.19
C CYS A 112 -14.26 -6.99 0.56
N SER A 113 -14.27 -8.09 -0.20
CA SER A 113 -13.35 -9.20 0.02
C SER A 113 -11.88 -8.78 -0.20
N SER A 114 -11.61 -7.99 -1.25
CA SER A 114 -10.25 -7.50 -1.53
C SER A 114 -9.74 -6.58 -0.43
N PHE A 115 -10.61 -5.70 0.09
CA PHE A 115 -10.31 -4.84 1.23
C PHE A 115 -9.97 -5.69 2.46
N LEU A 116 -10.86 -6.61 2.84
CA LEU A 116 -10.68 -7.46 4.04
C LEU A 116 -9.42 -8.32 3.96
N ILE A 117 -9.17 -8.98 2.81
CA ILE A 117 -7.96 -9.79 2.62
C ILE A 117 -6.71 -8.94 2.78
N SER A 118 -6.69 -7.73 2.21
CA SER A 118 -5.51 -6.86 2.24
C SER A 118 -5.28 -6.27 3.63
N VAL A 119 -6.34 -5.87 4.35
CA VAL A 119 -6.22 -5.36 5.74
C VAL A 119 -5.79 -6.47 6.69
N LEU A 120 -6.38 -7.66 6.57
CA LEU A 120 -5.95 -8.82 7.37
C LEU A 120 -4.48 -9.15 7.09
N TYR A 121 -4.05 -9.05 5.83
CA TYR A 121 -2.64 -9.27 5.50
C TYR A 121 -1.73 -8.20 6.13
N ALA A 122 -2.11 -6.93 6.10
CA ALA A 122 -1.37 -5.86 6.79
C ALA A 122 -1.26 -6.10 8.30
N MET A 123 -2.34 -6.60 8.93
CA MET A 123 -2.30 -7.00 10.34
C MET A 123 -1.33 -8.15 10.59
N THR A 124 -1.32 -9.17 9.72
CA THR A 124 -0.37 -10.28 9.84
C THR A 124 1.07 -9.86 9.60
N ASP A 125 1.30 -8.86 8.75
CA ASP A 125 2.63 -8.31 8.48
C ASP A 125 3.16 -7.55 9.70
N GLU A 126 2.37 -6.64 10.28
CA GLU A 126 2.75 -5.93 11.50
C GLU A 126 2.98 -6.87 12.68
N TRP A 127 2.16 -7.92 12.79
CA TRP A 127 2.39 -8.99 13.75
C TRP A 127 3.70 -9.74 13.44
N HIS A 128 3.99 -10.07 12.19
CA HIS A 128 5.24 -10.71 11.79
C HIS A 128 6.47 -9.87 12.14
N GLN A 129 6.40 -8.55 11.92
CA GLN A 129 7.49 -7.62 12.24
C GLN A 129 7.86 -7.64 13.73
N THR A 130 6.93 -7.96 14.64
CA THR A 130 7.24 -8.10 16.09
C THR A 130 8.21 -9.25 16.40
N PHE A 131 8.36 -10.22 15.50
CA PHE A 131 9.31 -11.33 15.64
C PHE A 131 10.66 -11.05 14.99
N VAL A 132 10.78 -9.94 14.23
CA VAL A 132 12.02 -9.57 13.54
C VAL A 132 12.89 -8.74 14.49
N LYS A 133 14.15 -9.12 14.61
CA LYS A 133 15.11 -8.43 15.49
C LYS A 133 15.24 -6.95 15.09
N ASP A 134 15.20 -6.08 16.10
CA ASP A 134 15.32 -4.63 15.95
C ASP A 134 14.21 -4.00 15.07
N ARG A 135 13.06 -4.69 14.91
CA ARG A 135 11.81 -4.10 14.41
C ARG A 135 10.77 -4.05 15.50
N THR A 136 9.91 -3.06 15.41
CA THR A 136 8.71 -2.91 16.23
C THR A 136 7.51 -2.87 15.29
N GLY A 137 6.51 -3.71 15.54
CA GLY A 137 5.22 -3.57 14.89
C GLY A 137 4.48 -2.36 15.46
N HIS A 138 3.92 -1.55 14.58
CA HIS A 138 3.22 -0.31 14.91
C HIS A 138 1.76 -0.44 14.46
N PRO A 139 0.78 -0.54 15.38
CA PRO A 139 -0.63 -0.68 15.00
C PRO A 139 -1.15 0.47 14.13
N ILE A 140 -0.54 1.65 14.23
CA ILE A 140 -0.85 2.81 13.38
C ILE A 140 -0.45 2.57 11.91
N ASP A 141 0.49 1.67 11.63
CA ASP A 141 0.91 1.32 10.27
C ASP A 141 -0.22 0.60 9.54
N VAL A 142 -0.93 -0.33 10.21
CA VAL A 142 -2.13 -0.99 9.65
C VAL A 142 -3.19 0.03 9.23
N VAL A 143 -3.37 1.10 10.02
CA VAL A 143 -4.34 2.16 9.70
C VAL A 143 -3.90 2.92 8.46
N MET A 144 -2.61 3.27 8.36
CA MET A 144 -2.05 3.95 7.19
C MET A 144 -2.14 3.09 5.94
N ASP A 145 -1.80 1.81 6.03
CA ASP A 145 -1.89 0.86 4.92
C ASP A 145 -3.33 0.66 4.46
N SER A 146 -4.29 0.68 5.41
CA SER A 146 -5.72 0.65 5.12
C SER A 146 -6.18 1.85 4.28
N VAL A 147 -5.54 3.02 4.40
CA VAL A 147 -5.81 4.17 3.52
C VAL A 147 -5.39 3.87 2.07
N GLY A 148 -4.22 3.27 1.87
CA GLY A 148 -3.76 2.83 0.54
C GLY A 148 -4.69 1.79 -0.07
N ILE A 149 -5.07 0.79 0.72
CA ILE A 149 -6.05 -0.24 0.34
C ILE A 149 -7.37 0.42 -0.08
N LEU A 150 -7.91 1.32 0.74
CA LEU A 150 -9.16 2.03 0.43
C LEU A 150 -9.03 2.85 -0.85
N GLY A 151 -7.90 3.52 -1.06
CA GLY A 151 -7.61 4.25 -2.29
C GLY A 151 -7.70 3.38 -3.55
N ALA A 152 -7.12 2.17 -3.51
CA ALA A 152 -7.21 1.20 -4.61
C ALA A 152 -8.66 0.71 -4.85
N ILE A 153 -9.42 0.46 -3.78
CA ILE A 153 -10.84 0.07 -3.87
C ILE A 153 -11.66 1.19 -4.52
N LEU A 154 -11.49 2.43 -4.09
CA LEU A 154 -12.19 3.59 -4.63
C LEU A 154 -11.83 3.82 -6.10
N LEU A 155 -10.56 3.65 -6.46
CA LEU A 155 -10.11 3.74 -7.85
C LEU A 155 -10.84 2.74 -8.74
N ILE A 156 -10.88 1.45 -8.35
CA ILE A 156 -11.58 0.42 -9.13
C ILE A 156 -13.08 0.71 -9.20
N TRP A 157 -13.70 1.09 -8.09
CA TRP A 157 -15.11 1.46 -8.06
C TRP A 157 -15.40 2.60 -9.04
N LEU A 158 -14.60 3.67 -9.01
CA LEU A 158 -14.73 4.83 -9.89
C LEU A 158 -14.59 4.43 -11.36
N VAL A 159 -13.55 3.67 -11.72
CA VAL A 159 -13.33 3.18 -13.09
C VAL A 159 -14.53 2.39 -13.59
N VAL A 160 -15.09 1.52 -12.75
CA VAL A 160 -16.26 0.70 -13.11
C VAL A 160 -17.51 1.56 -13.29
N VAL A 161 -17.74 2.54 -12.41
CA VAL A 161 -18.89 3.46 -12.50
C VAL A 161 -18.80 4.33 -13.75
N ILE A 162 -17.62 4.91 -14.03
CA ILE A 162 -17.39 5.75 -15.22
C ILE A 162 -17.63 4.91 -16.49
N ARG A 163 -17.06 3.71 -16.59
CA ARG A 163 -17.26 2.82 -17.75
C ARG A 163 -18.74 2.48 -17.98
N LYS A 164 -19.53 2.28 -16.92
CA LYS A 164 -20.98 2.08 -17.03
C LYS A 164 -21.68 3.30 -17.60
N ARG A 165 -21.37 4.50 -17.08
CA ARG A 165 -21.98 5.77 -17.52
C ARG A 165 -21.65 6.06 -18.98
N LEU A 166 -20.41 5.86 -19.40
CA LEU A 166 -19.99 6.06 -20.79
C LEU A 166 -20.67 5.07 -21.75
N LYS A 167 -20.83 3.80 -21.34
CA LYS A 167 -21.55 2.81 -22.17
C LYS A 167 -23.04 3.14 -22.30
N ALA A 168 -23.69 3.61 -21.24
CA ALA A 168 -25.09 4.02 -21.30
C ALA A 168 -25.30 5.21 -22.24
N ARG A 169 -24.38 6.19 -22.24
CA ARG A 169 -24.40 7.34 -23.16
C ARG A 169 -24.16 6.99 -24.63
N ARG A 170 -23.55 5.84 -24.94
CA ARG A 170 -23.30 5.40 -26.33
C ARG A 170 -24.48 4.63 -26.93
N ILE A 171 -25.40 4.15 -26.09
CA ILE A 171 -26.55 3.33 -26.50
C ILE A 171 -27.82 4.19 -26.63
N ASN A 172 -27.87 5.34 -25.94
CA ASN A 172 -28.85 6.41 -26.16
C ASN A 172 -28.37 7.35 -27.26
#